data_AF-W2TP49-F1
#
_entry.id   AF-W2TP49-F1
#
_cell.length_a   1.000
_cell.length_b   1.000
_cell.length_c   1.000
_cell.angle_alpha   90.00
_cell.angle_beta   90.00
_cell.angle_gamma   90.00
#
_symmetry.space_group_name_H-M   'P 1'
#
loop_
_entity.id
_entity.type
_entity.pdbx_description
1 polymer ?
#
loop_
_entity_poly.entity_id
_entity_poly.type
_entity_poly.pdbx_seq_one_letter_code
_entity_poly.pdbx_strand_id
1 'polypeptide(L)' 'MKRIAIFLFALVLLAHAKNCKVDRDCKPGDKCSDGTCVFNSACKMRNIYPPQGCRMETSVDDTNCPVNKVVC' A
#
# COMPACT_ATOMS: atom_id res chain seq x y z
N MET A 1 -5.97 -1.58 39.02
CA MET A 1 -6.88 -1.44 37.86
C MET A 1 -6.34 -0.49 36.78
N LYS A 2 -5.88 0.74 37.11
CA LYS A 2 -5.32 1.71 36.13
C LYS A 2 -4.17 1.18 35.25
N ARG A 3 -3.27 0.37 35.81
CA ARG A 3 -2.12 -0.22 35.08
C ARG A 3 -2.54 -1.26 34.04
N ILE A 4 -3.58 -2.05 34.32
CA ILE A 4 -4.10 -3.08 33.40
C ILE A 4 -4.75 -2.41 32.18
N ALA A 5 -5.50 -1.32 32.40
CA ALA A 5 -6.10 -0.55 31.32
C ALA A 5 -5.04 0.06 30.38
N ILE A 6 -3.91 0.53 30.91
CA ILE A 6 -2.80 1.08 30.11
C ILE A 6 -2.15 -0.01 29.24
N PHE A 7 -1.93 -1.21 29.79
CA PHE A 7 -1.38 -2.35 29.03
C PHE A 7 -2.31 -2.81 27.92
N LEU A 8 -3.62 -2.88 28.19
CA LEU A 8 -4.62 -3.24 27.18
C LEU A 8 -4.71 -2.18 26.08
N PHE A 9 -4.65 -0.90 26.43
CA PHE A 9 -4.67 0.19 25.45
C PHE A 9 -3.42 0.20 24.57
N ALA A 10 -2.24 -0.07 25.14
CA ALA A 10 -0.99 -0.23 24.38
C ALA A 10 -1.02 -1.44 23.43
N LEU A 11 -1.59 -2.58 23.85
CA LEU A 11 -1.79 -3.75 23.00
C LEU A 11 -2.74 -3.49 21.82
N VAL A 12 -3.82 -2.73 22.05
CA VAL A 12 -4.78 -2.34 21.00
C VAL A 12 -4.14 -1.35 20.00
N LEU A 13 -3.27 -0.45 20.48
CA LEU A 13 -2.51 0.46 19.62
C LEU A 13 -1.44 -0.28 18.79
N LEU A 14 -0.79 -1.30 19.36
CA LEU A 14 0.18 -2.15 18.65
C LEU A 14 -0.49 -3.07 17.62
N ALA A 15 -1.72 -3.51 17.86
CA ALA A 15 -2.49 -4.33 16.92
C ALA A 15 -2.94 -3.58 15.64
N HIS A 16 -2.81 -2.24 15.61
CA HIS A 16 -2.98 -1.43 14.41
C HIS A 16 -1.76 -1.40 13.49
N ALA A 17 -0.67 -2.11 13.84
CA ALA A 17 0.30 -2.54 12.83
C ALA A 17 -0.52 -3.29 11.76
N LYS A 18 -0.61 -2.71 10.56
CA LYS A 18 -1.57 -3.14 9.52
C LYS A 18 -1.30 -4.59 9.11
N ASN A 19 -1.98 -5.49 9.81
CA ASN A 19 -1.95 -6.91 9.53
C ASN A 19 -2.52 -7.13 8.14
N CYS A 20 -1.71 -7.64 7.21
CA CYS A 20 -2.12 -7.97 5.85
C CYS A 20 -2.13 -9.49 5.66
N LYS A 21 -2.92 -9.99 4.71
CA LYS A 21 -2.92 -11.39 4.26
C LYS A 21 -2.45 -11.52 2.81
N VAL A 22 -2.79 -10.54 1.99
CA VAL A 22 -2.40 -10.46 0.58
C VAL A 22 -1.93 -9.04 0.25
N ASP A 23 -1.18 -8.89 -0.85
CA ASP A 23 -0.62 -7.59 -1.26
C ASP A 23 -1.69 -6.51 -1.41
N ARG A 24 -2.89 -6.87 -1.89
CA ARG A 24 -4.03 -5.96 -2.07
C ARG A 24 -4.61 -5.40 -0.76
N ASP A 25 -4.25 -5.97 0.39
CA ASP A 25 -4.61 -5.40 1.69
C ASP A 25 -3.73 -4.18 2.02
N CYS A 26 -2.60 -4.02 1.30
CA CYS A 26 -1.65 -2.93 1.46
C CYS A 26 -1.91 -1.80 0.46
N LYS A 27 -1.38 -0.61 0.77
CA LYS A 27 -1.43 0.52 -0.16
C LYS A 27 -0.76 0.13 -1.49
N PRO A 28 -1.21 0.68 -2.64
CA PRO A 28 -0.53 0.43 -3.91
C PRO A 28 0.96 0.76 -3.82
N GLY A 29 1.80 -0.16 -4.29
CA GLY A 29 3.26 -0.06 -4.20
C GLY A 29 3.85 -0.69 -2.95
N ASP A 30 3.03 -1.20 -2.02
CA ASP A 30 3.45 -2.07 -0.94
C ASP A 30 3.04 -3.53 -1.22
N LYS A 31 3.76 -4.47 -0.60
CA LYS A 31 3.46 -5.90 -0.59
C LYS A 31 3.25 -6.39 0.84
N CYS A 32 2.51 -7.47 0.99
CA CYS A 32 2.35 -8.13 2.26
C CYS A 32 3.52 -9.08 2.51
N SER A 33 4.29 -8.83 3.57
CA SER A 33 5.41 -9.68 4.00
C SER A 33 5.25 -9.98 5.48
N ASP A 34 5.12 -11.27 5.82
CA ASP A 34 4.99 -11.75 7.20
C ASP A 34 3.90 -11.02 8.00
N GLY A 35 2.76 -10.80 7.35
CA GLY A 35 1.62 -10.09 7.93
C GLY A 35 1.79 -8.58 8.01
N THR A 36 2.86 -7.99 7.46
CA THR A 36 3.09 -6.53 7.49
C THR A 36 3.20 -5.96 6.07
N CYS A 37 2.60 -4.80 5.85
CA CYS A 37 2.79 -4.05 4.61
C CYS A 37 4.19 -3.43 4.56
N VAL A 38 4.99 -3.86 3.59
CA VAL A 38 6.34 -3.35 3.34
C VAL A 38 6.43 -2.81 1.92
N PHE A 39 7.36 -1.88 1.68
CA PHE A 39 7.55 -1.32 0.34
C PHE A 39 7.90 -2.41 -0.70
N ASN A 40 7.18 -2.43 -1.82
CA ASN A 40 7.43 -3.36 -2.91
C ASN A 40 8.43 -2.77 -3.90
N SER A 41 9.72 -3.07 -3.70
CA SER A 41 10.80 -2.62 -4.59
C SER A 41 10.73 -3.17 -6.02
N ALA A 42 9.86 -4.15 -6.30
CA ALA A 42 9.64 -4.65 -7.66
C ALA A 42 8.78 -3.70 -8.51
N CYS A 43 8.03 -2.78 -7.89
CA CYS A 43 7.19 -1.84 -8.62
C CYS A 43 8.05 -0.86 -9.43
N LYS A 44 7.95 -0.93 -10.76
CA LYS A 44 8.67 -0.05 -11.67
C LYS A 44 7.82 1.18 -11.97
N MET A 45 8.05 2.27 -11.24
CA MET A 45 7.47 3.56 -11.61
C MET A 45 8.18 4.08 -12.85
N ARG A 46 7.48 4.10 -14.00
CA ARG A 46 7.95 4.78 -15.20
C ARG A 46 7.50 6.23 -15.14
N ASN A 47 8.46 7.14 -15.26
CA ASN A 47 8.16 8.55 -15.43
C ASN A 47 7.78 8.76 -16.90
N ILE A 48 6.48 8.87 -17.16
CA ILE A 48 5.91 9.07 -18.49
C ILE A 48 5.25 10.45 -18.49
N TYR A 49 5.56 11.27 -19.49
CA TYR A 49 4.84 12.52 -19.73
C TYR A 49 3.80 12.28 -20.83
N PRO A 50 2.50 12.54 -20.56
CA PRO A 50 1.48 12.36 -21.58
C PRO A 50 1.67 13.39 -22.72
N PRO A 51 1.45 12.99 -23.98
CA PRO A 51 1.36 13.94 -25.09
C PRO A 51 0.22 14.96 -24.88
N GLN A 52 0.23 16.06 -25.63
CA GLN A 52 -0.86 17.03 -25.59
C GLN A 52 -2.20 16.39 -25.96
N GLY A 53 -3.26 16.75 -25.22
CA GLY A 53 -4.60 16.19 -25.40
C GLY A 53 -4.84 14.86 -24.70
N CYS A 54 -3.80 14.21 -24.17
CA CYS A 54 -3.91 12.97 -23.41
C CYS A 54 -3.78 13.23 -21.90
N ARG A 55 -4.42 12.40 -21.07
CA ARG A 55 -4.30 12.42 -19.60
C ARG A 55 -3.64 11.15 -19.08
N MET A 56 -3.07 11.23 -17.89
CA MET A 56 -2.59 10.07 -17.15
C MET A 56 -3.70 9.52 -16.26
N GLU A 57 -3.96 8.22 -16.36
CA GLU A 57 -4.81 7.49 -15.42
C GLU A 57 -3.98 6.47 -14.65
N THR A 58 -4.03 6.56 -13.33
CA THR A 58 -3.37 5.59 -12.45
C THR A 58 -4.31 4.43 -12.20
N SER A 59 -3.82 3.21 -12.41
CA SER A 59 -4.53 1.97 -12.07
C SER A 59 -3.59 1.07 -11.28
N VAL A 60 -4.13 0.04 -10.62
CA VAL A 60 -3.34 -0.94 -9.87
C VAL A 60 -3.35 -2.25 -10.63
N ASP A 61 -2.18 -2.85 -10.84
CA ASP A 61 -2.06 -4.15 -11.50
C ASP A 61 -2.23 -5.33 -10.52
N ASP A 62 -2.09 -6.55 -11.02
CA ASP A 62 -2.26 -7.76 -10.21
C ASP A 62 -1.18 -7.95 -9.14
N THR A 63 -0.05 -7.23 -9.26
CA THR A 63 1.05 -7.22 -8.28
C THR A 63 0.93 -6.09 -7.26
N ASN A 64 -0.24 -5.44 -7.20
CA ASN A 64 -0.50 -4.27 -6.36
C ASN A 64 0.42 -3.07 -6.68
N CYS A 65 0.97 -3.00 -7.90
CA CYS A 65 1.81 -1.88 -8.32
C CYS A 65 0.96 -0.80 -9.00
N PRO A 66 1.18 0.48 -8.66
CA PRO A 66 0.55 1.60 -9.36
C PRO A 66 1.17 1.72 -10.76
N VAL A 67 0.33 1.59 -11.79
CA VAL A 67 0.71 1.75 -13.19
C VAL A 67 -0.04 2.95 -13.77
N ASN A 68 0.70 3.81 -14.46
CA ASN A 68 0.12 4.94 -15.16
C ASN A 68 -0.14 4.56 -16.63
N LYS A 69 -1.36 4.83 -17.10
CA LYS A 69 -1.77 4.66 -18.49
C LYS A 69 -2.02 6.03 -19.11
N VAL A 70 -1.59 6.20 -20.35
CA VAL A 70 -1.92 7.40 -21.15
C VAL A 70 -3.25 7.14 -21.83
N VAL A 71 -4.22 8.01 -21.58
CA VAL A 71 -5.55 7.97 -22.22
C VAL A 71 -5.68 9.19 -23.12
N CYS A 72 -5.81 8.92 -24.41
CA CYS A 72 -6.19 9.82 -25.49
C CYS A 72 -7.48 9.22 -26.09
#